data_AF-A0A1I1Z1I5-F1
#
_entry.id   AF-A0A1I1Z1I5-F1
#
_cell.length_a   1.000
_cell.length_b   1.000
_cell.length_c   1.000
_cell.angle_alpha   90.00
_cell.angle_beta   90.00
_cell.angle_gamma   90.00
#
_symmetry.space_group_name_H-M   'P 1'
#
loop_
_entity.id
_entity.type
_entity.pdbx_description
1 polymer ?
#
loop_
_entity_poly.entity_id
_entity_poly.type
_entity_poly.pdbx_seq_one_letter_code
_entity_poly.pdbx_strand_id
1 'polypeptide(L)'
;MLNEKLICDSMHNSEKFKVCSPEEQLMALVYGIVNNGQIKQSNLDIWNERKPLYNQSIDAAIKINSLKHIVCSSHASRDLKALIDHGIFEFCMKEYFPLSRISKRDLADISKNISLSSNNPNIRIAIILFPFGYAKAEAIFNKCTLKGVDKDKILFAIKHFDEYLMIKQPHLLKNFIYAFGWDNFTFMDSFSSEIIKVIDIPEYKHKTKTFLLEEIERRGEPIFVEDMEINRADLIELGVGSDDVEEILADILHHLHKYPKDNKKEILKSMANKMNKSILYRFCIKKGILKMK
;
A
#
# COMPACT_ATOMS: atom_id res chain seq x y z
N MET A 1 -13.94 27.42 -7.17
CA MET A 1 -14.06 26.39 -8.22
C MET A 1 -13.11 26.78 -9.33
N LEU A 2 -12.23 25.89 -9.77
CA LEU A 2 -11.21 26.22 -10.79
C LEU A 2 -11.87 26.41 -12.17
N ASN A 3 -11.40 27.38 -12.95
CA ASN A 3 -11.93 27.62 -14.29
C ASN A 3 -11.23 26.72 -15.31
N GLU A 4 -11.81 25.55 -15.59
CA GLU A 4 -11.22 24.55 -16.50
C GLU A 4 -10.93 25.10 -17.91
N LYS A 5 -11.83 25.95 -18.45
CA LYS A 5 -11.63 26.58 -19.76
C LYS A 5 -10.40 27.50 -19.75
N LEU A 6 -10.27 28.32 -18.72
CA LEU A 6 -9.11 29.21 -18.56
C LEU A 6 -7.82 28.41 -18.40
N ILE A 7 -7.83 27.35 -17.59
CA ILE A 7 -6.68 26.44 -17.42
C ILE A 7 -6.26 25.87 -18.78
N CYS A 8 -7.19 25.31 -19.54
CA CYS A 8 -6.89 24.73 -20.85
C CYS A 8 -6.32 25.75 -21.84
N ASP A 9 -6.91 26.94 -21.91
CA ASP A 9 -6.43 28.01 -22.77
C ASP A 9 -5.02 28.50 -22.36
N SER A 10 -4.75 28.54 -21.05
CA SER A 10 -3.49 29.05 -20.49
C SER A 10 -2.31 28.12 -20.73
N MET A 11 -2.54 26.82 -20.98
CA MET A 11 -1.48 25.85 -21.33
C MET A 11 -0.64 26.33 -22.52
N HIS A 12 -1.26 27.05 -23.46
CA HIS A 12 -0.63 27.52 -24.69
C HIS A 12 -0.50 29.05 -24.78
N ASN A 13 -1.20 29.80 -23.92
CA ASN A 13 -1.23 31.26 -23.94
C ASN A 13 -0.69 31.86 -22.64
N SER A 14 0.49 32.49 -22.72
CA SER A 14 1.19 33.03 -21.55
C SER A 14 0.55 34.29 -20.98
N GLU A 15 -0.18 35.06 -21.79
CA GLU A 15 -0.97 36.20 -21.29
C GLU A 15 -2.16 35.72 -20.46
N LYS A 16 -2.82 34.64 -20.90
CA LYS A 16 -3.86 33.98 -20.09
C LYS A 16 -3.29 33.33 -18.84
N PHE A 17 -2.10 32.73 -18.92
CA PHE A 17 -1.42 32.14 -17.77
C PHE A 17 -1.08 33.19 -16.69
N LYS A 18 -0.64 34.38 -17.08
CA LYS A 18 -0.30 35.47 -16.14
C LYS A 18 -1.46 35.90 -15.24
N VAL A 19 -2.70 35.82 -15.75
CA VAL A 19 -3.92 36.25 -15.06
C VAL A 19 -4.60 35.12 -14.28
N CYS A 20 -4.14 33.88 -14.44
CA CYS A 20 -4.63 32.72 -13.67
C CYS A 20 -4.26 32.85 -12.20
N SER A 21 -5.09 32.30 -11.30
CA SER A 21 -4.72 32.12 -9.90
C SER A 21 -3.49 31.18 -9.76
N PRO A 22 -2.78 31.18 -8.63
CA PRO A 22 -1.67 30.25 -8.39
C PRO A 22 -2.06 28.78 -8.60
N GLU A 23 -3.26 28.38 -8.17
CA GLU A 23 -3.82 27.04 -8.33
C GLU A 23 -4.08 26.71 -9.80
N GLU A 24 -4.67 27.65 -10.54
CA GLU A 24 -4.94 27.50 -11.98
C GLU A 24 -3.63 27.41 -12.78
N GLN A 25 -2.62 28.20 -12.41
CA GLN A 25 -1.28 28.11 -12.99
C GLN A 25 -0.67 26.72 -12.76
N LEU A 26 -0.69 26.21 -11.51
CA LEU A 26 -0.19 24.86 -11.21
C LEU A 26 -0.89 23.80 -12.06
N MET A 27 -2.22 23.85 -12.15
CA MET A 27 -3.00 22.90 -12.95
C MET A 27 -2.72 23.05 -14.44
N ALA A 28 -2.51 24.25 -14.97
CA ALA A 28 -2.16 24.47 -16.36
C ALA A 28 -0.78 23.89 -16.72
N LEU A 29 0.21 23.99 -15.80
CA LEU A 29 1.50 23.34 -15.99
C LEU A 29 1.36 21.81 -16.02
N VAL A 30 0.60 21.25 -15.06
CA VAL A 30 0.34 19.81 -14.96
C VAL A 30 -0.38 19.28 -16.20
N TYR A 31 -1.44 19.96 -16.66
CA TYR A 31 -2.15 19.58 -17.88
C TYR A 31 -1.30 19.79 -19.13
N GLY A 32 -0.43 20.80 -19.15
CA GLY A 32 0.57 20.97 -20.19
C GLY A 32 1.46 19.72 -20.32
N ILE A 33 1.99 19.22 -19.19
CA ILE A 33 2.76 17.97 -19.16
C ILE A 33 1.91 16.78 -19.63
N VAL A 34 0.74 16.56 -19.03
CA VAL A 34 -0.08 15.37 -19.35
C VAL A 34 -0.49 15.33 -20.83
N ASN A 35 -0.95 16.45 -21.36
CA ASN A 35 -1.50 16.52 -22.71
C ASN A 35 -0.41 16.62 -23.79
N ASN A 36 0.67 17.35 -23.52
CA ASN A 36 1.68 17.68 -24.54
C ASN A 36 3.06 17.06 -24.27
N GLY A 37 3.25 16.42 -23.12
CA GLY A 37 4.55 15.89 -22.66
C GLY A 37 5.55 16.96 -22.25
N GLN A 38 5.17 18.25 -22.25
CA GLN A 38 6.05 19.38 -21.99
C GLN A 38 5.30 20.60 -21.47
N ILE A 39 6.01 21.49 -20.80
CA ILE A 39 5.51 22.80 -20.39
C ILE A 39 5.97 23.84 -21.41
N LYS A 40 5.09 24.79 -21.77
CA LYS A 40 5.50 25.97 -22.53
C LYS A 40 6.53 26.78 -21.73
N GLN A 41 7.74 26.94 -22.26
CA GLN A 41 8.86 27.57 -21.55
C GLN A 41 8.51 28.91 -20.91
N SER A 42 7.82 29.80 -21.64
CA SER A 42 7.41 31.09 -21.10
C SER A 42 6.45 31.00 -19.90
N ASN A 43 5.61 29.96 -19.82
CA ASN A 43 4.79 29.72 -18.64
C ASN A 43 5.62 29.20 -17.46
N LEU A 44 6.62 28.35 -17.74
CA LEU A 44 7.56 27.86 -16.73
C LEU A 44 8.41 29.00 -16.14
N ASP A 45 8.85 29.94 -16.98
CA ASP A 45 9.61 31.11 -16.53
C ASP A 45 8.76 31.98 -15.59
N ILE A 46 7.52 32.29 -15.98
CA ILE A 46 6.55 33.02 -15.15
C ILE A 46 6.29 32.28 -13.83
N TRP A 47 6.14 30.95 -13.89
CA TRP A 47 5.97 30.14 -12.70
C TRP A 47 7.19 30.22 -11.78
N ASN A 48 8.40 30.09 -12.30
CA ASN A 48 9.63 30.11 -11.50
C ASN A 48 9.86 31.46 -10.83
N GLU A 49 9.52 32.57 -11.49
CA GLU A 49 9.57 33.91 -10.90
C GLU A 49 8.62 34.06 -9.71
N ARG A 50 7.43 33.44 -9.79
CA ARG A 50 6.36 33.64 -8.81
C ARG A 50 6.24 32.53 -7.76
N LYS A 51 6.75 31.33 -8.04
CA LYS A 51 6.74 30.14 -7.17
C LYS A 51 7.17 30.40 -5.72
N PRO A 52 8.17 31.24 -5.42
CA PRO A 52 8.53 31.57 -4.04
C PRO A 52 7.37 32.17 -3.22
N LEU A 53 6.45 32.89 -3.87
CA LEU A 53 5.28 33.53 -3.26
C LEU A 53 4.12 32.54 -3.07
N TYR A 54 4.08 31.44 -3.82
CA TYR A 54 2.92 30.55 -3.91
C TYR A 54 2.89 29.44 -2.87
N ASN A 55 3.99 29.23 -2.15
CA ASN A 55 4.13 28.03 -1.34
C ASN A 55 3.09 27.94 -0.20
N GLN A 56 2.65 29.07 0.34
CA GLN A 56 1.62 29.16 1.38
C GLN A 56 0.22 29.47 0.82
N SER A 57 0.10 29.90 -0.44
CA SER A 57 -1.18 30.31 -1.03
C SER A 57 -1.93 29.14 -1.65
N ILE A 58 -1.22 28.16 -2.24
CA ILE A 58 -1.85 27.01 -2.89
C ILE A 58 -2.19 25.95 -1.83
N ASP A 59 -3.47 25.60 -1.79
CA ASP A 59 -4.00 24.57 -0.91
C ASP A 59 -3.31 23.21 -1.09
N ALA A 60 -3.06 22.52 0.01
CA ALA A 60 -2.37 21.23 0.01
C ALA A 60 -3.13 20.17 -0.79
N ALA A 61 -4.47 20.18 -0.75
CA ALA A 61 -5.26 19.24 -1.52
C ALA A 61 -5.13 19.46 -3.03
N ILE A 62 -4.93 20.70 -3.48
CA ILE A 62 -4.67 20.98 -4.90
C ILE A 62 -3.31 20.43 -5.30
N LYS A 63 -2.26 20.69 -4.52
CA LYS A 63 -0.91 20.15 -4.77
C LYS A 63 -0.91 18.63 -4.92
N ILE A 64 -1.61 17.92 -4.03
CA ILE A 64 -1.67 16.45 -4.03
C ILE A 64 -2.59 15.92 -5.15
N ASN A 65 -3.73 16.58 -5.42
CA ASN A 65 -4.58 16.22 -6.56
C ASN A 65 -3.86 16.40 -7.90
N SER A 66 -3.01 17.43 -8.05
CA SER A 66 -2.17 17.61 -9.23
C SER A 66 -1.27 16.40 -9.48
N LEU A 67 -0.71 15.79 -8.43
CA LEU A 67 0.07 14.56 -8.56
C LEU A 67 -0.79 13.42 -9.09
N LYS A 68 -2.03 13.27 -8.60
CA LYS A 68 -2.94 12.23 -9.09
C LYS A 68 -3.12 12.27 -10.62
N HIS A 69 -3.23 13.45 -11.22
CA HIS A 69 -3.37 13.58 -12.69
C HIS A 69 -2.17 13.05 -13.47
N ILE A 70 -0.96 13.26 -12.94
CA ILE A 70 0.30 12.80 -13.55
C ILE A 70 0.40 11.28 -13.46
N VAL A 71 0.09 10.72 -12.30
CA VAL A 71 0.34 9.30 -12.05
C VAL A 71 -0.70 8.43 -12.72
N CYS A 72 -1.92 8.93 -12.94
CA CYS A 72 -2.96 8.22 -13.69
C CYS A 72 -2.89 8.44 -15.21
N SER A 73 -1.86 9.13 -15.72
CA SER A 73 -1.75 9.37 -17.16
C SER A 73 -1.28 8.12 -17.92
N SER A 74 -1.58 8.08 -19.21
CA SER A 74 -1.11 7.03 -20.13
C SER A 74 0.42 7.02 -20.28
N HIS A 75 1.08 8.14 -19.98
CA HIS A 75 2.52 8.34 -20.11
C HIS A 75 3.16 8.70 -18.75
N ALA A 76 2.70 8.07 -17.68
CA ALA A 76 3.06 8.44 -16.30
C ALA A 76 4.57 8.59 -16.03
N SER A 77 5.45 7.76 -16.63
CA SER A 77 6.90 7.92 -16.45
C SER A 77 7.43 9.20 -17.07
N ARG A 78 7.05 9.48 -18.33
CA ARG A 78 7.41 10.74 -19.01
C ARG A 78 6.91 11.93 -18.22
N ASP A 79 5.66 11.88 -17.78
CA ASP A 79 4.98 13.00 -17.14
C ASP A 79 5.53 13.25 -15.73
N LEU A 80 5.77 12.19 -14.95
CA LEU A 80 6.39 12.29 -13.64
C LEU A 80 7.83 12.80 -13.74
N LYS A 81 8.60 12.31 -14.73
CA LYS A 81 9.94 12.82 -15.00
C LYS A 81 9.93 14.31 -15.32
N ALA A 82 9.05 14.77 -16.21
CA ALA A 82 8.93 16.20 -16.53
C ALA A 82 8.54 17.03 -15.30
N LEU A 83 7.63 16.52 -14.46
CA LEU A 83 7.20 17.19 -13.23
C LEU A 83 8.37 17.38 -12.22
N ILE A 84 9.24 16.37 -12.11
CA ILE A 84 10.45 16.40 -11.27
C ILE A 84 11.51 17.32 -11.90
N ASP A 85 11.80 17.16 -13.19
CA ASP A 85 12.82 17.94 -13.90
C ASP A 85 12.51 19.46 -13.86
N HIS A 86 11.23 19.83 -13.84
CA HIS A 86 10.77 21.22 -13.71
C HIS A 86 10.60 21.70 -12.24
N GLY A 87 10.92 20.87 -11.25
CA GLY A 87 10.84 21.24 -9.83
C GLY A 87 9.42 21.47 -9.31
N ILE A 88 8.41 20.95 -10.01
CA ILE A 88 6.99 21.06 -9.63
C ILE A 88 6.65 19.98 -8.60
N PHE A 89 7.22 18.78 -8.73
CA PHE A 89 7.04 17.71 -7.75
C PHE A 89 7.49 18.14 -6.35
N GLU A 90 8.69 18.71 -6.24
CA GLU A 90 9.26 19.25 -4.99
C GLU A 90 8.44 20.42 -4.46
N PHE A 91 7.81 21.21 -5.32
CA PHE A 91 6.90 22.27 -4.89
C PHE A 91 5.64 21.67 -4.24
N CYS A 92 5.03 20.66 -4.88
CA CYS A 92 3.84 20.00 -4.36
C CYS A 92 4.11 19.25 -3.05
N MET A 93 5.32 18.69 -2.89
CA MET A 93 5.68 17.80 -1.80
C MET A 93 6.67 18.42 -0.80
N LYS A 94 6.86 19.75 -0.84
CA LYS A 94 7.95 20.46 -0.14
C LYS A 94 8.11 20.08 1.33
N GLU A 95 7.00 19.94 2.05
CA GLU A 95 6.98 19.62 3.49
C GLU A 95 7.52 18.23 3.83
N TYR A 96 7.63 17.36 2.82
CA TYR A 96 8.07 15.98 2.96
C TYR A 96 9.53 15.77 2.55
N PHE A 97 10.21 16.84 2.12
CA PHE A 97 11.65 16.90 1.85
C PHE A 97 12.44 17.43 3.06
N PRO A 98 13.75 17.12 3.18
CA PRO A 98 14.55 16.31 2.27
C PRO A 98 14.25 14.80 2.37
N LEU A 99 14.46 14.10 1.26
CA LEU A 99 14.43 12.64 1.20
C LEU A 99 15.80 12.05 1.57
N SER A 100 15.78 10.84 2.15
CA SER A 100 16.99 10.05 2.38
C SER A 100 17.68 9.69 1.05
N ARG A 101 18.96 9.27 1.09
CA ARG A 101 19.67 8.85 -0.13
C ARG A 101 18.97 7.68 -0.84
N ILE A 102 18.45 6.72 -0.07
CA ILE A 102 17.72 5.55 -0.60
C ILE A 102 16.42 6.02 -1.23
N SER A 103 15.61 6.81 -0.50
CA SER A 103 14.36 7.38 -1.00
C SER A 103 14.53 8.23 -2.28
N LYS A 104 15.66 8.95 -2.42
CA LYS A 104 15.98 9.70 -3.65
C LYS A 104 16.25 8.77 -4.84
N ARG A 105 16.95 7.66 -4.61
CA ARG A 105 17.15 6.63 -5.63
C ARG A 105 15.82 6.00 -6.02
N ASP A 106 15.01 5.59 -5.05
CA ASP A 106 13.71 4.99 -5.30
C ASP A 106 12.82 5.94 -6.12
N LEU A 107 12.76 7.23 -5.76
CA LEU A 107 12.02 8.24 -6.51
C LEU A 107 12.52 8.39 -7.96
N ALA A 108 13.84 8.34 -8.17
CA ALA A 108 14.42 8.41 -9.50
C ALA A 108 14.07 7.17 -10.35
N ASP A 109 14.08 5.99 -9.76
CA ASP A 109 13.69 4.74 -10.44
C ASP A 109 12.17 4.75 -10.73
N ILE A 110 11.35 5.19 -9.77
CA ILE A 110 9.90 5.41 -9.95
C ILE A 110 9.62 6.36 -11.12
N SER A 111 10.32 7.49 -11.21
CA SER A 111 10.11 8.44 -12.31
C SER A 111 10.35 7.86 -13.70
N LYS A 112 11.22 6.84 -13.81
CA LYS A 112 11.55 6.20 -15.08
C LYS A 112 10.64 5.01 -15.39
N ASN A 113 10.19 4.33 -14.35
CA ASN A 113 9.64 2.99 -14.47
C ASN A 113 8.19 2.86 -14.00
N ILE A 114 7.53 3.92 -13.50
CA ILE A 114 6.13 3.85 -13.04
C ILE A 114 5.17 3.33 -14.13
N SER A 115 5.52 3.49 -15.42
CA SER A 115 4.77 2.93 -16.54
C SER A 115 4.84 1.40 -16.66
N LEU A 116 5.75 0.74 -15.95
CA LEU A 116 5.77 -0.73 -15.80
C LEU A 116 4.68 -1.23 -14.85
N SER A 117 4.07 -0.34 -14.07
CA SER A 117 2.95 -0.61 -13.19
C SER A 117 1.62 -0.50 -13.96
N SER A 118 0.59 -1.18 -13.47
CA SER A 118 -0.77 -1.08 -13.99
C SER A 118 -1.30 0.36 -13.88
N ASN A 119 -2.31 0.72 -14.67
CA ASN A 119 -2.97 2.04 -14.56
C ASN A 119 -3.94 2.12 -13.37
N ASN A 120 -3.72 1.34 -12.32
CA ASN A 120 -4.52 1.38 -11.10
C ASN A 120 -4.09 2.59 -10.25
N PRO A 121 -5.00 3.56 -9.99
CA PRO A 121 -4.66 4.75 -9.21
C PRO A 121 -4.13 4.43 -7.81
N ASN A 122 -4.69 3.41 -7.14
CA ASN A 122 -4.28 3.03 -5.79
C ASN A 122 -2.83 2.54 -5.77
N ILE A 123 -2.47 1.68 -6.72
CA ILE A 123 -1.12 1.14 -6.83
C ILE A 123 -0.12 2.23 -7.17
N ARG A 124 -0.41 3.08 -8.17
CA ARG A 124 0.51 4.14 -8.58
C ARG A 124 0.73 5.19 -7.50
N ILE A 125 -0.32 5.55 -6.76
CA ILE A 125 -0.20 6.45 -5.62
C ILE A 125 0.62 5.78 -4.50
N ALA A 126 0.38 4.51 -4.19
CA ALA A 126 1.19 3.78 -3.21
C ALA A 126 2.68 3.76 -3.60
N ILE A 127 2.99 3.49 -4.87
CA ILE A 127 4.38 3.46 -5.38
C ILE A 127 5.04 4.83 -5.23
N ILE A 128 4.35 5.93 -5.54
CA ILE A 128 4.95 7.27 -5.49
C ILE A 128 5.09 7.80 -4.07
N LEU A 129 4.21 7.37 -3.17
CA LEU A 129 4.32 7.69 -1.74
C LEU A 129 5.31 6.77 -1.00
N PHE A 130 5.66 5.62 -1.57
CA PHE A 130 6.57 4.65 -0.95
C PHE A 130 7.90 5.25 -0.47
N PRO A 131 8.63 6.08 -1.24
CA PRO A 131 9.90 6.66 -0.79
C PRO A 131 9.78 7.57 0.44
N PHE A 132 8.59 8.07 0.74
CA PHE A 132 8.32 8.94 1.89
C PHE A 132 8.01 8.15 3.17
N GLY A 133 7.64 6.88 3.04
CA GLY A 133 7.25 6.02 4.15
C GLY A 133 5.87 6.35 4.75
N TYR A 134 5.43 5.47 5.66
CA TYR A 134 4.07 5.49 6.21
C TYR A 134 3.68 6.83 6.84
N ALA A 135 4.48 7.35 7.77
CA ALA A 135 4.12 8.55 8.54
C ALA A 135 3.90 9.79 7.66
N LYS A 136 4.72 9.95 6.61
CA LYS A 136 4.57 11.06 5.66
C LYS A 136 3.39 10.83 4.70
N ALA A 137 3.19 9.60 4.23
CA ALA A 137 2.02 9.25 3.43
C ALA A 137 0.71 9.48 4.19
N GLU A 138 0.66 9.14 5.47
CA GLU A 138 -0.49 9.38 6.34
C GLU A 138 -0.75 10.88 6.53
N ALA A 139 0.31 11.67 6.77
CA ALA A 139 0.21 13.12 6.84
C ALA A 139 -0.33 13.77 5.54
N ILE A 140 0.00 13.20 4.38
CA ILE A 140 -0.54 13.65 3.09
C ILE A 140 -2.04 13.40 3.02
N PHE A 141 -2.50 12.19 3.35
CA PHE A 141 -3.92 11.84 3.30
C PHE A 141 -4.75 12.59 4.36
N ASN A 142 -4.15 12.99 5.48
CA ASN A 142 -4.82 13.83 6.47
C ASN A 142 -5.08 15.26 5.97
N LYS A 143 -4.31 15.73 4.98
CA LYS A 143 -4.49 17.05 4.36
C LYS A 143 -5.34 17.02 3.10
N CYS A 144 -5.52 15.84 2.49
CA CYS A 144 -6.19 15.70 1.21
C CYS A 144 -6.87 14.35 1.06
N THR A 145 -8.16 14.38 0.75
CA THR A 145 -8.89 13.19 0.29
C THR A 145 -8.84 13.11 -1.23
N LEU A 146 -8.20 12.06 -1.75
CA LEU A 146 -8.18 11.78 -3.19
C LEU A 146 -9.40 10.95 -3.58
N LYS A 147 -10.30 11.53 -4.38
CA LYS A 147 -11.51 10.83 -4.83
C LYS A 147 -11.15 9.57 -5.62
N GLY A 148 -11.81 8.44 -5.35
CA GLY A 148 -11.59 7.17 -6.07
C GLY A 148 -10.26 6.50 -5.74
N VAL A 149 -9.68 6.86 -4.59
CA VAL A 149 -8.46 6.27 -4.06
C VAL A 149 -8.76 5.71 -2.67
N ASP A 150 -8.32 4.50 -2.41
CA ASP A 150 -8.45 3.81 -1.13
C ASP A 150 -7.20 4.09 -0.28
N LYS A 151 -7.30 5.09 0.60
CA LYS A 151 -6.18 5.51 1.45
C LYS A 151 -5.72 4.40 2.39
N ASP A 152 -6.64 3.58 2.90
CA ASP A 152 -6.35 2.62 3.95
C ASP A 152 -5.54 1.47 3.37
N LYS A 153 -5.88 1.01 2.16
CA LYS A 153 -5.08 0.03 1.40
C LYS A 153 -3.69 0.55 1.05
N ILE A 154 -3.58 1.81 0.63
CA ILE A 154 -2.30 2.42 0.27
C ILE A 154 -1.38 2.50 1.49
N LEU A 155 -1.91 3.01 2.61
CA LEU A 155 -1.15 3.14 3.84
C LEU A 155 -0.78 1.76 4.41
N PHE A 156 -1.68 0.78 4.31
CA PHE A 156 -1.39 -0.61 4.64
C PHE A 156 -0.21 -1.16 3.83
N ALA A 157 -0.24 -1.00 2.50
CA ALA A 157 0.83 -1.46 1.62
C ALA A 157 2.18 -0.83 1.97
N ILE A 158 2.24 0.50 2.15
CA ILE A 158 3.48 1.20 2.52
C ILE A 158 4.00 0.74 3.88
N LYS A 159 3.10 0.51 4.85
CA LYS A 159 3.48 0.11 6.22
C LYS A 159 4.03 -1.30 6.31
N HIS A 160 3.40 -2.23 5.60
CA HIS A 160 3.64 -3.68 5.77
C HIS A 160 4.47 -4.29 4.65
N PHE A 161 4.98 -3.48 3.70
CA PHE A 161 5.75 -3.99 2.57
C PHE A 161 6.99 -4.78 2.99
N ASP A 162 7.80 -4.22 3.90
CA ASP A 162 9.02 -4.88 4.38
C ASP A 162 8.71 -6.19 5.12
N GLU A 163 7.66 -6.19 5.96
CA GLU A 163 7.17 -7.40 6.63
C GLU A 163 6.77 -8.47 5.60
N TYR A 164 5.99 -8.08 4.59
CA TYR A 164 5.54 -8.96 3.51
C TYR A 164 6.70 -9.50 2.65
N LEU A 165 7.76 -8.71 2.42
CA LEU A 165 8.97 -9.19 1.72
C LEU A 165 9.79 -10.18 2.54
N MET A 166 9.67 -10.16 3.87
CA MET A 166 10.40 -11.04 4.78
C MET A 166 9.71 -12.39 5.03
N ILE A 167 8.47 -12.55 4.57
CA ILE A 167 7.75 -13.83 4.64
C ILE A 167 8.42 -14.87 3.74
N LYS A 168 8.97 -15.91 4.37
CA LYS A 168 9.65 -17.03 3.70
C LYS A 168 9.09 -18.40 4.05
N GLN A 169 8.07 -18.46 4.91
CA GLN A 169 7.52 -19.72 5.41
C GLN A 169 5.99 -19.69 5.37
N PRO A 170 5.33 -20.82 5.08
CA PRO A 170 3.87 -20.87 4.93
C PRO A 170 3.13 -20.33 6.16
N HIS A 171 3.56 -20.71 7.35
CA HIS A 171 2.91 -20.28 8.60
C HIS A 171 2.94 -18.76 8.80
N LEU A 172 3.99 -18.06 8.33
CA LEU A 172 4.08 -16.60 8.39
C LEU A 172 3.12 -15.95 7.39
N LEU A 173 2.98 -16.55 6.20
CA LEU A 173 2.02 -16.09 5.21
C LEU A 173 0.58 -16.24 5.72
N LYS A 174 0.24 -17.39 6.31
CA LYS A 174 -1.07 -17.62 6.93
C LYS A 174 -1.33 -16.65 8.07
N ASN A 175 -0.35 -16.39 8.94
CA ASN A 175 -0.47 -15.37 9.99
C ASN A 175 -0.73 -13.97 9.40
N PHE A 176 -0.06 -13.59 8.32
CA PHE A 176 -0.25 -12.31 7.65
C PHE A 176 -1.66 -12.18 7.07
N ILE A 177 -2.13 -13.22 6.36
CA ILE A 177 -3.48 -13.26 5.79
C ILE A 177 -4.55 -13.26 6.89
N TYR A 178 -4.35 -14.03 7.97
CA TYR A 178 -5.26 -14.05 9.12
C TYR A 178 -5.35 -12.68 9.81
N ALA A 179 -4.20 -12.01 10.02
CA ALA A 179 -4.16 -10.73 10.72
C ALA A 179 -4.80 -9.59 9.93
N PHE A 180 -4.71 -9.60 8.59
CA PHE A 180 -5.11 -8.47 7.75
C PHE A 180 -6.26 -8.75 6.79
N GLY A 181 -6.65 -10.02 6.63
CA GLY A 181 -7.67 -10.48 5.71
C GLY A 181 -7.20 -10.59 4.26
N TRP A 182 -7.97 -11.33 3.46
CA TRP A 182 -7.70 -11.56 2.04
C TRP A 182 -7.65 -10.29 1.19
N ASP A 183 -8.48 -9.30 1.50
CA ASP A 183 -8.58 -8.07 0.71
C ASP A 183 -7.29 -7.25 0.78
N ASN A 184 -6.75 -7.08 2.00
CA ASN A 184 -5.46 -6.42 2.22
C ASN A 184 -4.30 -7.24 1.66
N PHE A 185 -4.33 -8.57 1.83
CA PHE A 185 -3.33 -9.45 1.24
C PHE A 185 -3.30 -9.32 -0.29
N THR A 186 -4.44 -9.37 -0.96
CA THR A 186 -4.56 -9.28 -2.42
C THR A 186 -4.04 -7.95 -2.95
N PHE A 187 -4.34 -6.85 -2.24
CA PHE A 187 -3.80 -5.54 -2.57
C PHE A 187 -2.28 -5.48 -2.39
N MET A 188 -1.75 -5.98 -1.26
CA MET A 188 -0.32 -6.05 -0.98
C MET A 188 0.43 -6.91 -2.01
N ASP A 189 -0.14 -8.04 -2.40
CA ASP A 189 0.44 -8.94 -3.39
C ASP A 189 0.55 -8.25 -4.76
N SER A 190 -0.53 -7.59 -5.19
CA SER A 190 -0.57 -6.78 -6.41
C SER A 190 0.46 -5.65 -6.36
N PHE A 191 0.46 -4.87 -5.27
CA PHE A 191 1.42 -3.79 -5.04
C PHE A 191 2.86 -4.30 -5.08
N SER A 192 3.15 -5.40 -4.39
CA SER A 192 4.48 -6.00 -4.38
C SER A 192 4.91 -6.44 -5.76
N SER A 193 4.03 -7.06 -6.55
CA SER A 193 4.35 -7.51 -7.90
C SER A 193 4.73 -6.36 -8.84
N GLU A 194 4.21 -5.16 -8.59
CA GLU A 194 4.41 -3.98 -9.41
C GLU A 194 5.61 -3.15 -8.94
N ILE A 195 5.70 -2.86 -7.63
CA ILE A 195 6.78 -2.01 -7.11
C ILE A 195 8.16 -2.64 -7.32
N ILE A 196 8.28 -3.98 -7.26
CA ILE A 196 9.57 -4.63 -7.53
C ILE A 196 10.09 -4.38 -8.94
N LYS A 197 9.19 -4.23 -9.93
CA LYS A 197 9.55 -3.91 -11.32
C LYS A 197 9.97 -2.45 -11.45
N VAL A 198 9.39 -1.58 -10.63
CA VAL A 198 9.58 -0.13 -10.70
C VAL A 198 10.90 0.31 -10.06
N ILE A 199 11.25 -0.25 -8.89
CA ILE A 199 12.46 0.10 -8.12
C ILE A 199 13.53 -1.01 -8.10
N ASP A 200 13.46 -1.94 -9.06
CA ASP A 200 14.47 -3.00 -9.29
C ASP A 200 14.77 -3.85 -8.04
N ILE A 201 13.72 -4.26 -7.32
CA ILE A 201 13.84 -5.24 -6.23
C ILE A 201 13.87 -6.64 -6.85
N PRO A 202 14.72 -7.57 -6.35
CA PRO A 202 14.79 -8.92 -6.89
C PRO A 202 13.44 -9.64 -6.94
N GLU A 203 13.05 -10.10 -8.13
CA GLU A 203 11.73 -10.66 -8.42
C GLU A 203 11.38 -11.90 -7.55
N TYR A 204 12.39 -12.70 -7.18
CA TYR A 204 12.21 -13.87 -6.33
C TYR A 204 11.56 -13.51 -4.99
N LYS A 205 11.75 -12.27 -4.50
CA LYS A 205 11.14 -11.79 -3.27
C LYS A 205 9.63 -11.69 -3.37
N HIS A 206 9.02 -11.57 -4.54
CA HIS A 206 7.55 -11.66 -4.69
C HIS A 206 7.13 -13.10 -5.00
N LYS A 207 7.80 -13.76 -5.96
CA LYS A 207 7.49 -15.16 -6.38
C LYS A 207 7.46 -16.16 -5.23
N THR A 208 8.25 -15.92 -4.17
CA THR A 208 8.20 -16.74 -2.95
C THR A 208 6.79 -16.77 -2.34
N LYS A 209 6.05 -15.65 -2.32
CA LYS A 209 4.69 -15.60 -1.71
C LYS A 209 3.68 -16.32 -2.57
N THR A 210 3.74 -16.14 -3.90
CA THR A 210 2.92 -16.89 -4.86
C THR A 210 3.10 -18.39 -4.66
N PHE A 211 4.34 -18.87 -4.61
CA PHE A 211 4.64 -20.28 -4.36
C PHE A 211 4.11 -20.78 -3.00
N LEU A 212 4.33 -20.01 -1.93
CA LEU A 212 3.84 -20.37 -0.60
C LEU A 212 2.31 -20.47 -0.56
N LEU A 213 1.62 -19.55 -1.23
CA LEU A 213 0.15 -19.55 -1.32
C LEU A 213 -0.36 -20.78 -2.09
N GLU A 214 0.23 -21.06 -3.26
CA GLU A 214 -0.10 -22.24 -4.06
C GLU A 214 0.10 -23.54 -3.25
N GLU A 215 1.16 -23.63 -2.43
CA GLU A 215 1.38 -24.78 -1.56
C GLU A 215 0.31 -24.92 -0.47
N ILE A 216 -0.07 -23.81 0.16
CA ILE A 216 -1.12 -23.75 1.20
C ILE A 216 -2.46 -24.22 0.61
N GLU A 217 -2.85 -23.66 -0.54
CA GLU A 217 -4.10 -23.97 -1.23
C GLU A 217 -4.13 -25.43 -1.70
N ARG A 218 -3.06 -25.91 -2.35
CA ARG A 218 -2.96 -27.29 -2.83
C ARG A 218 -3.10 -28.32 -1.71
N ARG A 219 -2.66 -27.98 -0.49
CA ARG A 219 -2.72 -28.85 0.69
C ARG A 219 -3.98 -28.65 1.52
N GLY A 220 -4.82 -27.66 1.20
CA GLY A 220 -5.98 -27.29 2.01
C GLY A 220 -5.62 -26.92 3.44
N GLU A 221 -4.50 -26.19 3.64
CA GLU A 221 -4.09 -25.81 5.00
C GLU A 221 -5.00 -24.68 5.54
N PRO A 222 -5.43 -24.75 6.81
CA PRO A 222 -6.32 -23.75 7.38
C PRO A 222 -5.61 -22.40 7.56
N ILE A 223 -6.31 -21.31 7.22
CA ILE A 223 -5.87 -19.91 7.39
C ILE A 223 -6.78 -19.17 8.38
N PHE A 224 -8.07 -19.51 8.38
CA PHE A 224 -9.06 -18.94 9.27
C PHE A 224 -9.69 -19.99 10.18
N VAL A 225 -10.44 -19.52 11.17
CA VAL A 225 -11.11 -20.40 12.16
C VAL A 225 -12.12 -21.29 11.47
N GLU A 226 -12.77 -20.78 10.42
CA GLU A 226 -13.77 -21.47 9.61
C GLU A 226 -13.18 -22.63 8.81
N ASP A 227 -11.86 -22.66 8.59
CA ASP A 227 -11.16 -23.73 7.89
C ASP A 227 -10.82 -24.92 8.82
N MET A 228 -11.11 -24.81 10.12
CA MET A 228 -10.80 -25.84 11.11
C MET A 228 -11.89 -26.92 11.17
N GLU A 229 -11.47 -28.16 11.48
CA GLU A 229 -12.36 -29.31 11.68
C GLU A 229 -13.17 -29.27 12.98
N ILE A 230 -13.01 -28.21 13.78
CA ILE A 230 -13.82 -27.92 14.97
C ILE A 230 -14.39 -26.52 14.88
N ASN A 231 -15.53 -26.30 15.54
CA ASN A 231 -16.15 -25.00 15.63
C ASN A 231 -16.51 -24.64 17.08
N ARG A 232 -17.20 -23.49 17.25
CA ARG A 232 -17.69 -23.02 18.56
C ARG A 232 -18.57 -24.05 19.29
N ALA A 233 -19.46 -24.75 18.59
CA ALA A 233 -20.35 -25.73 19.21
C ALA A 233 -19.57 -26.92 19.78
N ASP A 234 -18.56 -27.40 19.05
CA ASP A 234 -17.67 -28.47 19.52
C ASP A 234 -16.95 -28.11 20.83
N LEU A 235 -16.58 -26.84 21.03
CA LEU A 235 -15.93 -26.36 22.25
C LEU A 235 -16.91 -26.22 23.43
N ILE A 236 -18.13 -25.74 23.17
CA ILE A 236 -19.18 -25.65 24.17
C ILE A 236 -19.54 -27.05 24.69
N GLU A 237 -19.64 -28.04 23.81
CA GLU A 237 -19.86 -29.45 24.18
C GLU A 237 -18.75 -30.01 25.07
N LEU A 238 -17.51 -29.52 24.91
CA LEU A 238 -16.36 -29.89 25.75
C LEU A 238 -16.34 -29.15 27.11
N GLY A 239 -17.34 -28.32 27.40
CA GLY A 239 -17.42 -27.54 28.63
C GLY A 239 -16.46 -26.35 28.68
N VAL A 240 -16.04 -25.84 27.51
CA VAL A 240 -15.32 -24.55 27.43
C VAL A 240 -16.30 -23.41 27.69
N GLY A 241 -15.94 -22.49 28.58
CA GLY A 241 -16.76 -21.31 28.87
C GLY A 241 -16.93 -20.44 27.63
N SER A 242 -18.11 -19.83 27.45
CA SER A 242 -18.44 -19.00 26.27
C SER A 242 -17.41 -17.92 25.97
N ASP A 243 -16.82 -17.37 27.02
CA ASP A 243 -15.88 -16.25 26.97
C ASP A 243 -14.48 -16.69 26.51
N ASP A 244 -14.15 -17.97 26.68
CA ASP A 244 -12.85 -18.55 26.32
C ASP A 244 -12.84 -19.17 24.91
N VAL A 245 -14.00 -19.42 24.31
CA VAL A 245 -14.13 -20.17 23.04
C VAL A 245 -13.30 -19.55 21.92
N GLU A 246 -13.47 -18.24 21.68
CA GLU A 246 -12.80 -17.56 20.56
C GLU A 246 -11.28 -17.53 20.75
N GLU A 247 -10.82 -17.33 21.98
CA GLU A 247 -9.40 -17.31 22.27
C GLU A 247 -8.78 -18.72 22.14
N ILE A 248 -9.51 -19.79 22.51
CA ILE A 248 -9.06 -21.17 22.28
C ILE A 248 -9.03 -21.51 20.79
N LEU A 249 -10.04 -21.10 20.01
CA LEU A 249 -10.05 -21.29 18.55
C LEU A 249 -8.86 -20.59 17.89
N ALA A 250 -8.58 -19.34 18.26
CA ALA A 250 -7.45 -18.59 17.73
C ALA A 250 -6.10 -19.24 18.07
N ASP A 251 -5.95 -19.76 19.29
CA ASP A 251 -4.75 -20.47 19.72
C ASP A 251 -4.52 -21.78 18.96
N ILE A 252 -5.60 -22.54 18.73
CA ILE A 252 -5.57 -23.77 17.92
C ILE A 252 -5.21 -23.43 16.48
N LEU A 253 -5.81 -22.39 15.90
CA LEU A 253 -5.48 -21.94 14.56
C LEU A 253 -4.01 -21.54 14.43
N HIS A 254 -3.45 -20.83 15.43
CA HIS A 254 -2.02 -20.49 15.45
C HIS A 254 -1.12 -21.73 15.46
N HIS A 255 -1.53 -22.81 16.16
CA HIS A 255 -0.87 -24.10 16.08
C HIS A 255 -0.97 -24.71 14.68
N LEU A 256 -2.17 -24.72 14.08
CA LEU A 256 -2.42 -25.25 12.75
C LEU A 256 -1.70 -24.48 11.63
N HIS A 257 -1.40 -23.20 11.84
CA HIS A 257 -0.54 -22.47 10.93
C HIS A 257 0.84 -23.12 10.81
N LYS A 258 1.39 -23.65 11.91
CA LYS A 258 2.68 -24.36 11.93
C LYS A 258 2.55 -25.87 11.64
N TYR A 259 1.45 -26.49 12.07
CA TYR A 259 1.23 -27.93 12.02
C TYR A 259 -0.14 -28.26 11.37
N PRO A 260 -0.33 -27.97 10.08
CA PRO A 260 -1.63 -28.07 9.41
C PRO A 260 -2.19 -29.49 9.36
N LYS A 261 -1.34 -30.52 9.45
CA LYS A 261 -1.73 -31.94 9.47
C LYS A 261 -2.53 -32.34 10.73
N ASP A 262 -2.47 -31.50 11.76
CA ASP A 262 -3.21 -31.70 13.01
C ASP A 262 -4.66 -31.21 12.89
N ASN A 263 -5.07 -30.64 11.74
CA ASN A 263 -6.45 -30.23 11.47
C ASN A 263 -7.34 -31.46 11.28
N LYS A 264 -7.63 -32.15 12.38
CA LYS A 264 -8.48 -33.33 12.47
C LYS A 264 -9.31 -33.21 13.73
N LYS A 265 -10.62 -33.34 13.61
CA LYS A 265 -11.59 -33.10 14.68
C LYS A 265 -11.18 -33.67 16.05
N GLU A 266 -10.81 -34.95 16.11
CA GLU A 266 -10.40 -35.61 17.37
C GLU A 266 -9.12 -35.04 17.99
N ILE A 267 -8.13 -34.70 17.16
CA ILE A 267 -6.87 -34.08 17.60
C ILE A 267 -7.16 -32.71 18.21
N LEU A 268 -8.00 -31.92 17.53
CA LEU A 268 -8.35 -30.56 17.96
C LEU A 268 -9.22 -30.58 19.23
N LYS A 269 -10.21 -31.48 19.34
CA LYS A 269 -10.99 -31.67 20.57
C LYS A 269 -10.12 -32.06 21.77
N SER A 270 -9.15 -32.96 21.55
CA SER A 270 -8.17 -33.33 22.58
C SER A 270 -7.31 -32.14 23.02
N MET A 271 -6.86 -31.32 22.07
CA MET A 271 -6.07 -30.11 22.33
C MET A 271 -6.88 -29.08 23.12
N ALA A 272 -8.10 -28.79 22.69
CA ALA A 272 -9.02 -27.87 23.35
C ALA A 272 -9.29 -28.26 24.81
N ASN A 273 -9.58 -29.54 25.07
CA ASN A 273 -9.82 -30.05 26.42
C ASN A 273 -8.59 -29.88 27.33
N LYS A 274 -7.37 -30.05 26.82
CA LYS A 274 -6.13 -29.81 27.57
C LYS A 274 -5.90 -28.32 27.86
N MET A 275 -6.19 -27.45 26.89
CA MET A 275 -6.08 -26.00 27.04
C MET A 275 -7.08 -25.47 28.07
N ASN A 276 -8.31 -25.99 28.08
CA ASN A 276 -9.33 -25.66 29.07
C ASN A 276 -8.88 -26.03 30.50
N LYS A 277 -8.15 -27.13 30.66
CA LYS A 277 -7.70 -27.63 31.96
C LYS A 277 -6.35 -27.07 32.42
N SER A 278 -5.56 -26.46 31.53
CA SER A 278 -4.18 -26.06 31.84
C SER A 278 -3.75 -24.80 31.09
N ILE A 279 -3.62 -23.72 31.86
CA ILE A 279 -3.07 -22.44 31.41
C ILE A 279 -1.63 -22.62 30.87
N LEU A 280 -0.83 -23.48 31.52
CA LEU A 280 0.55 -23.74 31.08
C LEU A 280 0.57 -24.43 29.71
N TYR A 281 -0.30 -25.41 29.48
CA TYR A 281 -0.41 -26.06 28.16
C TYR A 281 -0.81 -25.05 27.09
N ARG A 282 -1.80 -24.20 27.37
CA ARG A 282 -2.23 -23.11 26.49
C ARG A 282 -1.08 -22.16 26.16
N PHE A 283 -0.30 -21.74 27.17
CA PHE A 283 0.89 -20.91 26.96
C PHE A 283 1.93 -21.59 26.06
N CYS A 284 2.19 -22.88 26.28
CA CYS A 284 3.14 -23.64 25.47
C CYS A 284 2.70 -23.77 24.00
N ILE A 285 1.39 -23.93 23.74
CA ILE A 285 0.83 -23.90 22.38
C ILE A 285 1.01 -22.52 21.74
N LYS A 286 0.64 -21.44 22.43
CA LYS A 286 0.85 -20.05 21.97
C LYS A 286 2.31 -19.76 21.58
N LYS A 287 3.26 -20.28 22.36
CA LYS A 287 4.70 -20.12 22.09
C LYS A 287 5.25 -21.11 21.04
N GLY A 288 4.44 -22.07 20.59
CA GLY A 288 4.87 -23.12 19.66
C GLY A 288 5.90 -24.08 20.24
N ILE A 289 5.93 -24.24 21.57
CA ILE A 289 6.88 -25.10 22.30
C ILE A 289 6.46 -26.58 22.18
N LEU A 290 5.16 -26.84 22.15
CA LEU A 290 4.62 -28.19 22.05
C LEU A 290 4.36 -28.56 20.59
N LYS A 291 4.87 -29.72 20.18
CA LYS A 291 4.50 -30.41 18.94
C LYS A 291 3.72 -31.67 19.33
N MET A 292 2.55 -31.86 18.74
CA MET A 292 1.81 -33.10 18.91
C MET A 292 2.55 -34.21 18.13
N LYS A 293 2.76 -35.36 18.78
CA LYS A 293 3.31 -36.56 18.14
C LYS A 293 2.17 -37.35 17.51
#